data_AF-A0A2D7MJ44-F1
#
_entry.id   AF-A0A2D7MJ44-F1
#
_cell.length_a   1.000
_cell.length_b   1.000
_cell.length_c   1.000
_cell.angle_alpha   90.00
_cell.angle_beta   90.00
_cell.angle_gamma   90.00
#
_symmetry.space_group_name_H-M   'P 1'
#
loop_
_entity.id
_entity.type
_entity.pdbx_description
1 polymer ?
#
loop_
_entity_poly.entity_id
_entity_poly.type
_entity_poly.pdbx_seq_one_letter_code
_entity_poly.pdbx_strand_id
1 'polypeptide(L)'
;MKRLLALSAILASLATAMPAMANSLDNLERERAIALSKMLDGDISIPQRSEYMMSSWRRLTDLEKIVITDKSLKSSAPAAALRAFNSYELTFLSHAAAEKDQMITQHWAETVGLSTSDLLVARVGR
;
A
#
# COMPACT_ATOMS: atom_id res chain seq x y z
N MET A 1 39.58 23.70 23.70
CA MET A 1 38.20 23.20 23.97
C MET A 1 37.21 23.54 22.86
N LYS A 2 37.06 24.80 22.42
CA LYS A 2 36.16 25.18 21.31
C LYS A 2 36.43 24.46 19.97
N ARG A 3 37.70 24.20 19.64
CA ARG A 3 38.09 23.43 18.42
C ARG A 3 37.80 21.92 18.52
N LEU A 4 37.78 21.35 19.72
CA LEU A 4 37.43 19.95 19.97
C LEU A 4 35.90 19.74 19.93
N LEU A 5 35.13 20.71 20.43
CA LEU A 5 33.67 20.74 20.30
C LEU A 5 33.21 20.90 18.84
N ALA A 6 33.91 21.73 18.05
CA ALA A 6 33.62 21.89 16.62
C ALA A 6 33.91 20.61 15.80
N LEU A 7 34.95 19.84 16.16
CA LEU A 7 35.27 18.57 15.50
C LEU A 7 34.24 17.48 15.82
N SER A 8 33.72 17.45 17.05
CA SER A 8 32.68 16.52 17.48
C SER A 8 31.34 16.76 16.78
N ALA A 9 31.02 18.00 16.43
CA ALA A 9 29.77 18.35 15.76
C ALA A 9 29.73 17.89 14.29
N ILE A 10 30.88 17.84 13.61
CA ILE A 10 31.00 17.42 12.20
C ILE A 10 30.93 15.87 12.07
N LEU A 11 31.45 15.14 13.06
CA LEU A 11 31.36 13.67 13.08
C LEU A 11 29.94 13.15 13.36
N ALA A 12 29.12 13.90 14.11
CA ALA A 12 27.73 13.52 14.38
C ALA A 12 26.81 13.67 13.16
N SER A 13 27.13 14.56 12.21
CA SER A 13 26.33 14.77 10.99
C SER A 13 26.50 13.69 9.90
N LEU A 14 27.47 12.78 10.03
CA LEU A 14 27.68 11.70 9.05
C LEU A 14 26.90 10.41 9.37
N ALA A 15 26.18 10.36 10.50
CA ALA A 15 25.56 9.14 11.00
C ALA A 15 24.09 8.91 10.56
N THR A 16 23.47 9.80 9.77
CA THR A 16 22.00 9.80 9.63
C THR A 16 21.48 9.66 8.19
N ALA A 17 22.09 8.81 7.37
CA ALA A 17 21.53 8.44 6.07
C ALA A 17 21.77 6.97 5.73
N MET A 18 21.40 6.06 6.64
CA MET A 18 21.16 4.68 6.19
C MET A 18 19.85 4.69 5.39
N PRO A 19 19.85 4.25 4.10
CA PRO A 19 18.61 4.13 3.37
C PRO A 19 17.69 3.18 4.13
N ALA A 20 16.45 3.59 4.36
CA ALA A 20 15.44 2.69 4.90
C ALA A 20 15.33 1.51 3.93
N MET A 21 15.79 0.32 4.36
CA MET A 21 15.70 -0.89 3.56
C MET A 21 14.26 -1.38 3.59
N ALA A 22 13.42 -0.80 2.71
CA ALA A 22 12.06 -1.29 2.49
C ALA A 22 12.15 -2.61 1.71
N ASN A 23 11.58 -3.68 2.27
CA ASN A 23 11.45 -4.92 1.53
C ASN A 23 10.32 -4.79 0.47
N SER A 24 10.15 -5.79 -0.38
CA SER A 24 9.12 -5.78 -1.42
C SER A 24 7.70 -5.59 -0.84
N LEU A 25 7.42 -6.18 0.31
CA LEU A 25 6.12 -6.10 0.99
C LEU A 25 5.85 -4.69 1.54
N ASP A 26 6.86 -4.01 2.09
CA ASP A 26 6.74 -2.63 2.57
C ASP A 26 6.43 -1.66 1.42
N ASN A 27 7.02 -1.90 0.25
CA ASN A 27 6.76 -1.10 -0.95
C ASN A 27 5.33 -1.32 -1.46
N LEU A 28 4.85 -2.57 -1.45
CA LEU A 28 3.46 -2.90 -1.79
C LEU A 28 2.48 -2.21 -0.84
N GLU A 29 2.70 -2.33 0.47
CA GLU A 29 1.84 -1.72 1.50
C GLU A 29 1.75 -0.20 1.32
N ARG A 30 2.89 0.46 1.07
CA ARG A 30 2.95 1.90 0.83
C ARG A 30 2.11 2.30 -0.37
N GLU A 31 2.29 1.64 -1.52
CA GLU A 31 1.51 1.97 -2.72
C GLU A 31 0.03 1.67 -2.55
N ARG A 32 -0.32 0.59 -1.82
CA ARG A 32 -1.72 0.27 -1.52
C ARG A 32 -2.35 1.35 -0.66
N ALA A 33 -1.67 1.82 0.37
CA ALA A 33 -2.16 2.91 1.22
C ALA A 33 -2.42 4.20 0.42
N ILE A 34 -1.50 4.57 -0.49
CA ILE A 34 -1.67 5.75 -1.36
C ILE A 34 -2.86 5.55 -2.31
N ALA A 35 -2.96 4.37 -2.95
CA ALA A 35 -4.05 4.05 -3.87
C ALA A 35 -5.42 4.13 -3.18
N LEU A 36 -5.56 3.54 -1.98
CA LEU A 36 -6.79 3.57 -1.20
C LEU A 36 -7.12 4.99 -0.70
N SER A 37 -6.12 5.75 -0.26
CA SER A 37 -6.31 7.13 0.17
C SER A 37 -6.91 7.97 -0.96
N LYS A 38 -6.39 7.84 -2.18
CA LYS A 38 -6.90 8.57 -3.35
C LYS A 38 -8.22 8.02 -3.88
N MET A 39 -8.45 6.72 -3.79
CA MET A 39 -9.77 6.14 -4.08
C MET A 39 -10.87 6.75 -3.20
N LEU A 40 -10.56 7.03 -1.93
CA LEU A 40 -11.51 7.56 -0.93
C LEU A 40 -11.50 9.10 -0.78
N ASP A 41 -10.60 9.80 -1.48
CA ASP A 41 -10.41 11.26 -1.38
C ASP A 41 -11.65 12.01 -1.89
N GLY A 42 -12.41 12.68 -1.02
CA GLY A 42 -13.64 13.38 -1.41
C GLY A 42 -13.41 14.64 -2.26
N ASP A 43 -12.18 15.15 -2.30
CA ASP A 43 -11.86 16.46 -2.89
C ASP A 43 -11.47 16.37 -4.37
N ILE A 44 -11.27 15.16 -4.91
CA ILE A 44 -10.93 14.95 -6.33
C ILE A 44 -12.16 14.62 -7.18
N SER A 45 -12.21 15.17 -8.39
CA SER A 45 -13.30 14.89 -9.35
C SER A 45 -13.30 13.44 -9.81
N ILE A 46 -14.46 12.96 -10.29
CA ILE A 46 -14.61 11.58 -10.80
C ILE A 46 -13.62 11.25 -11.94
N PRO A 47 -13.41 12.11 -12.95
CA PRO A 47 -12.45 11.82 -14.01
C PRO A 47 -11.01 11.73 -13.50
N GLN A 48 -10.59 12.67 -12.65
CA GLN A 48 -9.25 12.67 -12.04
C GLN A 48 -9.03 11.43 -11.18
N ARG A 49 -10.06 11.04 -10.40
CA ARG A 49 -10.03 9.81 -9.61
C ARG A 49 -9.76 8.63 -10.52
N SER A 50 -10.56 8.45 -11.59
CA SER A 50 -10.46 7.33 -12.53
C SER A 50 -9.08 7.23 -13.19
N GLU A 51 -8.52 8.35 -13.65
CA GLU A 51 -7.19 8.39 -14.29
C GLU A 51 -6.07 7.98 -13.32
N TYR A 52 -6.06 8.59 -12.12
CA TYR A 52 -5.11 8.23 -11.07
C TYR A 52 -5.18 6.74 -10.77
N MET A 53 -6.40 6.27 -10.58
CA MET A 53 -6.74 4.92 -10.25
C MET A 53 -6.18 3.93 -11.28
N MET A 54 -6.39 4.15 -12.59
CA MET A 54 -5.82 3.33 -13.67
C MET A 54 -4.30 3.16 -13.58
N SER A 55 -3.59 4.23 -13.21
CA SER A 55 -2.14 4.19 -13.04
C SER A 55 -1.73 3.41 -11.78
N SER A 56 -2.43 3.64 -10.67
CA SER A 56 -2.14 3.03 -9.37
C SER A 56 -2.40 1.52 -9.37
N TRP A 57 -3.46 1.05 -10.01
CA TRP A 57 -3.72 -0.38 -10.09
C TRP A 57 -2.69 -1.14 -10.89
N ARG A 58 -2.22 -0.59 -12.02
CA ARG A 58 -1.13 -1.19 -12.78
C ARG A 58 0.12 -1.36 -11.90
N ARG A 59 0.45 -0.31 -11.14
CA ARG A 59 1.59 -0.33 -10.22
C ARG A 59 1.40 -1.34 -9.08
N LEU A 60 0.19 -1.47 -8.55
CA LEU A 60 -0.14 -2.50 -7.56
C LEU A 60 0.04 -3.90 -8.14
N THR A 61 -0.47 -4.19 -9.34
CA THR A 61 -0.28 -5.48 -10.00
C THR A 61 1.19 -5.85 -10.13
N ASP A 62 2.05 -4.89 -10.50
CA ASP A 62 3.50 -5.13 -10.63
C ASP A 62 4.15 -5.40 -9.27
N LEU A 63 3.81 -4.64 -8.24
CA LEU A 63 4.34 -4.85 -6.89
C LEU A 63 3.86 -6.15 -6.25
N GLU A 64 2.61 -6.54 -6.49
CA GLU A 64 2.07 -7.82 -6.05
C GLU A 64 2.85 -8.98 -6.65
N LYS A 65 3.16 -8.93 -7.96
CA LYS A 65 4.02 -9.94 -8.62
C LYS A 65 5.42 -9.97 -8.00
N ILE A 66 6.00 -8.81 -7.71
CA ILE A 66 7.32 -8.73 -7.05
C ILE A 66 7.25 -9.42 -5.69
N VAL A 67 6.25 -9.11 -4.85
CA VAL A 67 6.08 -9.71 -3.52
C VAL A 67 5.86 -11.23 -3.60
N ILE A 68 4.99 -11.70 -4.50
CA ILE A 68 4.70 -13.14 -4.68
C ILE A 68 5.97 -13.91 -5.07
N THR A 69 6.83 -13.29 -5.89
CA THR A 69 8.05 -13.92 -6.39
C THR A 69 9.27 -13.71 -5.50
N ASP A 70 9.19 -12.80 -4.51
CA ASP A 70 10.29 -12.48 -3.62
C ASP A 70 10.54 -13.57 -2.57
N LYS A 71 11.49 -14.46 -2.89
CA LYS A 71 11.92 -15.54 -2.01
C LYS A 71 12.62 -15.04 -0.74
N SER A 72 13.14 -13.82 -0.74
CA SER A 72 13.87 -13.26 0.40
C SER A 72 12.95 -12.99 1.59
N LEU A 73 11.66 -12.74 1.36
CA LEU A 73 10.68 -12.49 2.41
C LEU A 73 10.57 -13.65 3.42
N LYS A 74 10.86 -14.89 2.98
CA LYS A 74 10.84 -16.07 3.85
C LYS A 74 11.92 -16.01 4.94
N SER A 75 13.05 -15.37 4.67
CA SER A 75 14.14 -15.24 5.64
C SER A 75 14.17 -13.86 6.30
N SER A 76 13.86 -12.79 5.57
CA SER A 76 13.94 -11.42 6.05
C SER A 76 12.74 -10.97 6.87
N ALA A 77 11.53 -11.45 6.53
CA ALA A 77 10.27 -11.01 7.17
C ALA A 77 9.18 -12.11 7.18
N PRO A 78 9.45 -13.33 7.70
CA PRO A 78 8.54 -14.48 7.58
C PRO A 78 7.16 -14.24 8.18
N ALA A 79 7.09 -13.56 9.34
CA ALA A 79 5.81 -13.26 9.98
C ALA A 79 4.98 -12.23 9.19
N ALA A 80 5.64 -11.27 8.53
CA ALA A 80 4.94 -10.27 7.71
C ALA A 80 4.42 -10.91 6.42
N ALA A 81 5.22 -11.75 5.77
CA ALA A 81 4.79 -12.54 4.62
C ALA A 81 3.58 -13.43 4.97
N LEU A 82 3.63 -14.13 6.12
CA LEU A 82 2.49 -14.94 6.58
C LEU A 82 1.22 -14.11 6.77
N ARG A 83 1.32 -12.93 7.39
CA ARG A 83 0.16 -12.03 7.54
C ARG A 83 -0.37 -11.55 6.19
N ALA A 84 0.51 -11.18 5.26
CA ALA A 84 0.13 -10.77 3.90
C ALA A 84 -0.70 -11.84 3.19
N PHE A 85 -0.27 -13.12 3.26
CA PHE A 85 -1.02 -14.23 2.69
C PHE A 85 -2.30 -14.58 3.46
N ASN A 86 -2.31 -14.47 4.79
CA ASN A 86 -3.53 -14.66 5.60
C ASN A 86 -4.59 -13.57 5.32
N SER A 87 -4.16 -12.39 4.86
CA SER A 87 -5.03 -11.29 4.43
C SER A 87 -4.94 -11.09 2.92
N TYR A 88 -4.98 -12.19 2.16
CA TYR A 88 -4.77 -12.22 0.71
C TYR A 88 -5.65 -11.21 -0.03
N GLU A 89 -6.96 -11.25 0.23
CA GLU A 89 -7.98 -10.41 -0.40
C GLU A 89 -7.66 -8.91 -0.30
N LEU A 90 -7.12 -8.46 0.84
CA LEU A 90 -6.77 -7.05 1.07
C LEU A 90 -5.34 -6.72 0.67
N THR A 91 -4.42 -7.70 0.71
CA THR A 91 -3.00 -7.47 0.46
C THR A 91 -2.67 -7.50 -1.02
N PHE A 92 -3.20 -8.48 -1.73
CA PHE A 92 -3.03 -8.70 -3.17
C PHE A 92 -4.31 -8.32 -3.91
N LEU A 93 -4.75 -7.09 -3.67
CA LEU A 93 -6.05 -6.57 -4.06
C LEU A 93 -6.30 -6.68 -5.57
N SER A 94 -5.27 -6.47 -6.41
CA SER A 94 -5.41 -6.60 -7.86
C SER A 94 -5.58 -8.05 -8.29
N HIS A 95 -4.82 -9.00 -7.73
CA HIS A 95 -4.98 -10.42 -8.06
C HIS A 95 -6.31 -10.98 -7.54
N ALA A 96 -6.64 -10.70 -6.28
CA ALA A 96 -7.88 -11.19 -5.66
C ALA A 96 -9.14 -10.65 -6.37
N ALA A 97 -9.13 -9.39 -6.81
CA ALA A 97 -10.21 -8.84 -7.63
C ALA A 97 -10.30 -9.53 -9.00
N ALA A 98 -9.17 -9.78 -9.66
CA ALA A 98 -9.13 -10.46 -10.95
C ALA A 98 -9.61 -11.92 -10.86
N GLU A 99 -9.27 -12.64 -9.79
CA GLU A 99 -9.76 -14.00 -9.53
C GLU A 99 -11.28 -14.09 -9.40
N LYS A 100 -11.91 -13.00 -8.94
CA LYS A 100 -13.37 -12.89 -8.78
C LYS A 100 -14.08 -12.21 -9.95
N ASP A 101 -13.36 -11.82 -11.00
CA ASP A 101 -13.86 -11.03 -12.12
C ASP A 101 -14.55 -9.71 -11.67
N GLN A 102 -13.96 -9.07 -10.67
CA GLN A 102 -14.48 -7.83 -10.06
C GLN A 102 -13.58 -6.64 -10.38
N MET A 103 -14.19 -5.45 -10.43
CA MET A 103 -13.41 -4.21 -10.33
C MET A 103 -12.71 -4.16 -8.97
N ILE A 104 -11.45 -3.70 -8.94
CA ILE A 104 -10.65 -3.61 -7.71
C ILE A 104 -11.36 -2.79 -6.61
N THR A 105 -12.06 -1.71 -6.99
CA THR A 105 -12.83 -0.88 -6.05
C THR A 105 -14.01 -1.63 -5.43
N GLN A 106 -14.74 -2.41 -6.25
CA GLN A 106 -15.85 -3.23 -5.79
C GLN A 106 -15.34 -4.33 -4.86
N HIS A 107 -14.30 -5.04 -5.27
CA HIS A 107 -13.67 -6.09 -4.47
C HIS A 107 -13.21 -5.59 -3.10
N TRP A 108 -12.53 -4.43 -3.08
CA TRP A 108 -12.12 -3.80 -1.82
C TRP A 108 -13.32 -3.47 -0.93
N ALA A 109 -14.35 -2.83 -1.49
CA ALA A 109 -15.54 -2.43 -0.75
C ALA A 109 -16.24 -3.64 -0.11
N GLU A 110 -16.48 -4.69 -0.90
CA GLU A 110 -17.10 -5.92 -0.41
C GLU A 110 -16.24 -6.60 0.67
N THR A 111 -14.93 -6.64 0.50
CA THR A 111 -13.99 -7.26 1.46
C THR A 111 -13.97 -6.51 2.80
N VAL A 112 -14.16 -5.18 2.81
CA VAL A 112 -14.29 -4.40 4.05
C VAL A 112 -15.72 -4.35 4.60
N GLY A 113 -16.67 -5.10 4.01
CA GLY A 113 -18.05 -5.21 4.47
C GLY A 113 -18.99 -4.13 3.94
N LEU A 114 -18.60 -3.39 2.91
CA LEU A 114 -19.44 -2.43 2.20
C LEU A 114 -20.01 -3.12 0.95
N SER A 115 -21.13 -3.82 1.09
CA SER A 115 -21.81 -4.38 -0.08
C SER A 115 -22.58 -3.29 -0.82
N THR A 116 -22.75 -3.45 -2.14
CA THR A 116 -23.59 -2.56 -2.95
C THR A 116 -25.01 -2.46 -2.38
N SER A 117 -25.55 -3.55 -1.85
CA SER A 117 -26.87 -3.57 -1.21
C SER A 117 -26.91 -2.69 0.05
N ASP A 118 -25.87 -2.75 0.89
CA ASP A 118 -25.77 -1.92 2.09
C ASP A 118 -25.61 -0.43 1.75
N LEU A 119 -24.82 -0.11 0.73
CA LEU A 119 -24.62 1.27 0.26
C LEU A 119 -25.88 1.88 -0.34
N LEU A 120 -26.69 1.09 -1.08
CA LEU A 120 -27.92 1.60 -1.70
C LEU A 120 -29.03 1.89 -0.70
N VAL A 121 -29.04 1.20 0.46
CA VAL A 121 -30.00 1.44 1.54
C VAL A 121 -29.47 2.48 2.54
N ALA A 122 -28.16 2.74 2.55
CA ALA A 122 -27.54 3.76 3.38
C ALA A 122 -28.09 5.16 3.04
N ARG A 123 -28.85 5.73 3.99
CA ARG A 123 -29.22 7.14 3.95
C ARG A 123 -28.02 7.95 4.42
N VAL A 124 -27.65 9.01 3.68
CA VAL A 124 -26.61 9.96 4.11
C VAL A 124 -26.90 10.42 5.55
N GLY A 125 -26.03 10.03 6.48
CA GLY A 125 -26.00 10.60 7.82
C GLY A 125 -25.53 12.05 7.70
N ARG A 126 -26.41 12.98 8.08
CA ARG A 126 -26.07 14.40 8.17
C ARG A 126 -25.21 14.68 9.39
#